data_AF-A0A0R2K498-F1
#
_entry.id   AF-A0A0R2K498-F1
#
_cell.length_a   1.000
_cell.length_b   1.000
_cell.length_c   1.000
_cell.angle_alpha   90.00
_cell.angle_beta   90.00
_cell.angle_gamma   90.00
#
_symmetry.space_group_name_H-M   'P 1'
#
loop_
_entity.id
_entity.type
_entity.pdbx_description
1 polymer ?
#
loop_
_entity_poly.entity_id
_entity_poly.type
_entity_poly.pdbx_seq_one_letter_code
_entity_poly.pdbx_strand_id
1 'polypeptide(L)'
;MNFIISRLEKHQAFFEKISKNIYLMAIKDGFLAAMPIILFSSVFILLANIPTLIGMNVPTDLINWFNKIYSYTMGFVGLYVSGTTAKALTGSMNHRIKGGKFINSTSTMMAAMCGFMLLAIGTTKSGAYLGTYFGTEGILSAFVAAFATVNIYKFFVERDITIKMPKEVPGTISQNFRDIFPFAFPVLACAIVDVIVRATLHVPFSALIATLIQPLFKGADSYAGLALIEFLIPMFWFLGIHGPSVVKPAFEAALYGNTTANLALFKGGHFPVHALTENFLNFVGELGGTGATFVVPLIFIFLMRSKQLKAIGKASVIPVMFAVNEPLLFGAPIILNPYFFIPFVLTPMINVLIGKLFIDLLHMNGFMYILSWALPGPIGAFMDTNFQPISLLLMVVLLVLDTLIYLPFCRAYDATLVEKEAQVDAQEAAGAVATASVTTTTDTPNPVVENTNETVETTDTSATVNDSSVSQRLAREVKVLVLCAGGGTSEQLANALTAAAKKYKEPIVASAGAYGSHHDILPNYDMVILAPQVRTYYDDLKSDTDRLGIKLVATKGQQYIALTRDPEKALNFVLENLKGTDFTK
;
A
#
# COMPACT_ATOMS: atom_id res chain seq x y z
N MET A 1 -6.99 -27.87 -4.90
CA MET A 1 -6.50 -26.78 -5.79
C MET A 1 -7.57 -26.40 -6.82
N ASN A 2 -7.89 -27.27 -7.79
CA ASN A 2 -8.88 -26.96 -8.85
C ASN A 2 -10.28 -26.60 -8.32
N PHE A 3 -10.73 -27.22 -7.22
CA PHE A 3 -11.99 -26.84 -6.57
C PHE A 3 -11.99 -25.39 -6.06
N ILE A 4 -10.93 -24.97 -5.37
CA ILE A 4 -10.77 -23.59 -4.85
C ILE A 4 -10.72 -22.60 -6.02
N ILE A 5 -9.89 -22.89 -7.03
CA ILE A 5 -9.76 -22.04 -8.23
C ILE A 5 -11.14 -21.90 -8.92
N SER A 6 -11.84 -23.00 -9.20
CA SER A 6 -13.15 -22.96 -9.86
C SER A 6 -14.22 -22.19 -9.07
N ARG A 7 -14.19 -22.26 -7.74
CA ARG A 7 -15.08 -21.47 -6.87
C ARG A 7 -14.72 -20.00 -6.87
N LEU A 8 -13.43 -19.66 -6.86
CA LEU A 8 -12.95 -18.28 -6.93
C LEU A 8 -13.30 -17.66 -8.28
N GLU A 9 -13.07 -18.37 -9.39
CA GLU A 9 -13.44 -17.97 -10.75
C GLU A 9 -14.94 -17.66 -10.86
N LYS A 10 -15.80 -18.51 -10.28
CA LYS A 10 -17.25 -18.28 -10.25
C LYS A 10 -17.65 -16.94 -9.62
N HIS A 11 -16.89 -16.47 -8.63
CA HIS A 11 -17.16 -15.22 -7.93
C HIS A 11 -16.20 -14.09 -8.33
N GLN A 12 -15.31 -14.31 -9.30
CA GLN A 12 -14.26 -13.38 -9.67
C GLN A 12 -14.81 -12.05 -10.15
N ALA A 13 -15.86 -12.06 -10.99
CA ALA A 13 -16.49 -10.83 -11.47
C ALA A 13 -17.06 -9.95 -10.33
N PHE A 14 -17.58 -10.58 -9.27
CA PHE A 14 -18.06 -9.86 -8.09
C PHE A 14 -16.89 -9.25 -7.31
N PHE A 15 -15.82 -10.00 -7.08
CA PHE A 15 -14.63 -9.50 -6.40
C PHE A 15 -13.92 -8.40 -7.20
N GLU A 16 -13.83 -8.52 -8.52
CA GLU A 16 -13.30 -7.47 -9.37
C GLU A 16 -14.14 -6.20 -9.28
N LYS A 17 -15.47 -6.32 -9.22
CA LYS A 17 -16.35 -5.15 -9.05
C LYS A 17 -16.12 -4.46 -7.71
N ILE A 18 -15.93 -5.22 -6.62
CA ILE A 18 -15.59 -4.67 -5.30
C ILE A 18 -14.20 -4.03 -5.33
N SER A 19 -13.20 -4.74 -5.85
CA SER A 19 -11.81 -4.28 -5.93
C SER A 19 -11.64 -3.02 -6.79
N LYS A 20 -12.45 -2.86 -7.85
CA LYS A 20 -12.48 -1.68 -8.73
C LYS A 20 -13.31 -0.51 -8.17
N ASN A 21 -13.86 -0.62 -6.95
CA ASN A 21 -14.58 0.49 -6.32
C ASN A 21 -13.61 1.61 -5.95
N ILE A 22 -13.89 2.84 -6.39
CA ILE A 22 -12.98 3.99 -6.18
C ILE A 22 -12.72 4.32 -4.72
N TYR A 23 -13.67 4.06 -3.80
CA TYR A 23 -13.49 4.35 -2.38
C TYR A 23 -12.60 3.30 -1.71
N LEU A 24 -12.77 2.02 -2.05
CA LEU A 24 -11.90 0.95 -1.56
C LEU A 24 -10.48 1.07 -2.14
N MET A 25 -10.36 1.41 -3.42
CA MET A 25 -9.07 1.73 -4.03
C MET A 25 -8.42 2.93 -3.33
N ALA A 26 -9.16 4.00 -3.06
CA ALA A 26 -8.62 5.17 -2.36
C ALA A 26 -8.13 4.84 -0.94
N ILE A 27 -8.84 4.00 -0.18
CA ILE A 27 -8.37 3.52 1.14
C ILE A 27 -7.04 2.79 0.98
N LYS A 28 -7.01 1.79 0.08
CA LYS A 28 -5.81 0.98 -0.17
C LYS A 28 -4.63 1.85 -0.60
N ASP A 29 -4.83 2.73 -1.57
CA ASP A 29 -3.79 3.61 -2.12
C ASP A 29 -3.36 4.68 -1.09
N GLY A 30 -4.29 5.14 -0.25
CA GLY A 30 -4.01 6.04 0.87
C GLY A 30 -3.08 5.40 1.90
N PHE A 31 -3.31 4.13 2.28
CA PHE A 31 -2.39 3.37 3.12
C PHE A 31 -1.05 3.10 2.44
N LEU A 32 -1.06 2.71 1.16
CA LEU A 32 0.18 2.49 0.40
C LEU A 32 1.06 3.74 0.38
N ALA A 33 0.46 4.93 0.24
CA ALA A 33 1.18 6.19 0.35
C ALA A 33 1.77 6.45 1.74
N ALA A 34 1.17 5.90 2.81
CA ALA A 34 1.67 5.99 4.18
C ALA A 34 2.64 4.84 4.56
N MET A 35 2.86 3.85 3.69
CA MET A 35 3.73 2.70 3.98
C MET A 35 5.14 3.05 4.44
N PRO A 36 5.84 4.05 3.87
CA PRO A 36 7.17 4.42 4.37
C PRO A 36 7.16 4.80 5.85
N ILE A 37 6.10 5.46 6.32
CA ILE A 37 5.93 5.84 7.73
C ILE A 37 5.71 4.61 8.59
N ILE A 38 4.81 3.72 8.15
CA ILE A 38 4.50 2.46 8.85
C ILE A 38 5.76 1.61 8.97
N LEU A 39 6.44 1.30 7.86
CA LEU A 39 7.66 0.48 7.87
C LEU A 39 8.78 1.09 8.72
N PHE A 40 8.98 2.41 8.61
CA PHE A 40 9.98 3.12 9.41
C PHE A 40 9.67 3.01 10.91
N SER A 41 8.43 3.30 11.30
CA SER A 41 7.99 3.26 12.70
C SER A 41 8.06 1.86 13.32
N SER A 42 7.78 0.81 12.55
CA SER A 42 7.83 -0.57 12.99
C SER A 42 9.24 -0.93 13.48
N VAL A 43 10.29 -0.42 12.83
CA VAL A 43 11.67 -0.64 13.32
C VAL A 43 11.87 -0.05 14.73
N PHE A 44 11.33 1.14 15.00
CA PHE A 44 11.52 1.80 16.30
C PHE A 44 10.74 1.14 17.44
N ILE A 45 9.52 0.65 17.18
CA ILE A 45 8.79 -0.11 18.20
C ILE A 45 9.51 -1.42 18.51
N LEU A 46 10.13 -2.06 17.50
CA LEU A 46 10.96 -3.24 17.72
C LEU A 46 12.21 -2.92 18.53
N LEU A 47 12.91 -1.83 18.22
CA LEU A 47 14.08 -1.38 18.99
C LEU A 47 13.74 -0.99 20.43
N ALA A 48 12.52 -0.50 20.69
CA ALA A 48 12.05 -0.17 22.03
C ALA A 48 11.75 -1.43 22.88
N ASN A 49 11.26 -2.50 22.26
CA ASN A 49 10.74 -3.67 22.97
C ASN A 49 11.68 -4.89 22.97
N ILE A 50 12.34 -5.20 21.84
CA ILE A 50 13.18 -6.40 21.70
C ILE A 50 14.35 -6.42 22.70
N PRO A 51 15.12 -5.33 22.89
CA PRO A 51 16.27 -5.39 23.79
C PRO A 51 15.90 -5.73 25.23
N THR A 52 14.87 -5.06 25.75
CA THR A 52 14.33 -5.30 27.10
C THR A 52 13.86 -6.73 27.26
N LEU A 53 13.27 -7.30 26.20
CA LEU A 53 12.76 -8.66 26.19
C LEU A 53 13.87 -9.71 26.32
N ILE A 54 15.00 -9.55 25.63
CA ILE A 54 16.11 -10.51 25.68
C ILE A 54 17.06 -10.26 26.86
N GLY A 55 16.63 -9.46 27.85
CA GLY A 55 17.39 -9.15 29.06
C GLY A 55 18.54 -8.16 28.84
N MET A 56 18.56 -7.43 27.72
CA MET A 56 19.53 -6.34 27.53
C MET A 56 19.08 -5.10 28.29
N ASN A 57 19.93 -4.62 29.20
CA ASN A 57 19.71 -3.36 29.91
C ASN A 57 19.95 -2.18 28.95
N VAL A 58 18.87 -1.70 28.34
CA VAL A 58 18.89 -0.48 27.51
C VAL A 58 18.53 0.74 28.39
N PRO A 59 19.27 1.86 28.29
CA PRO A 59 18.95 3.07 29.02
C PRO A 59 17.52 3.54 28.75
N THR A 60 16.79 3.91 29.80
CA THR A 60 15.40 4.37 29.70
C THR A 60 15.24 5.55 28.74
N ASP A 61 16.22 6.47 28.71
CA ASP A 61 16.20 7.61 27.79
C ASP A 61 16.25 7.19 26.31
N LEU A 62 16.97 6.11 26.00
CA LEU A 62 17.04 5.57 24.65
C LEU A 62 15.72 4.88 24.25
N ILE A 63 15.11 4.14 25.18
CA ILE A 63 13.77 3.57 24.98
C ILE A 63 12.74 4.67 24.77
N ASN A 64 12.78 5.74 25.57
CA ASN A 64 11.93 6.91 25.44
C ASN A 64 12.14 7.61 24.09
N TRP A 65 13.37 7.68 23.59
CA TRP A 65 13.68 8.23 22.28
C TRP A 65 13.10 7.39 21.14
N PHE A 66 13.23 6.06 21.20
CA PHE A 66 12.60 5.15 20.23
C PHE A 66 11.07 5.27 20.25
N ASN A 67 10.46 5.26 21.43
CA ASN A 67 9.02 5.45 21.60
C ASN A 67 8.57 6.82 21.09
N LYS A 68 9.34 7.88 21.30
CA LYS A 68 9.05 9.20 20.75
C LYS A 68 8.97 9.16 19.23
N ILE A 69 9.94 8.55 18.56
CA ILE A 69 9.93 8.41 17.09
C ILE A 69 8.68 7.65 16.63
N TYR A 70 8.34 6.54 17.30
CA TYR A 70 7.13 5.78 17.01
C TYR A 70 5.85 6.62 17.21
N SER A 71 5.73 7.34 18.34
CA SER A 71 4.54 8.15 18.65
C SER A 71 4.33 9.30 17.67
N TYR A 72 5.38 9.94 17.18
CA TYR A 72 5.26 11.01 16.18
C TYR A 72 5.11 10.51 14.73
N THR A 73 5.26 9.19 14.51
CA THR A 73 5.04 8.56 13.20
C THR A 73 3.73 7.77 13.21
N MET A 74 3.69 6.58 13.81
CA MET A 74 2.46 5.77 13.90
C MET A 74 1.38 6.39 14.76
N GLY A 75 1.75 7.12 15.81
CA GLY A 75 0.76 7.83 16.62
C GLY A 75 0.03 8.94 15.86
N PHE A 76 0.45 9.28 14.64
CA PHE A 76 -0.22 10.23 13.74
C PHE A 76 -0.71 9.59 12.43
N VAL A 77 -0.69 8.27 12.32
CA VAL A 77 -1.02 7.57 11.07
C VAL A 77 -2.45 7.86 10.58
N GLY A 78 -3.42 8.05 11.48
CA GLY A 78 -4.79 8.41 11.11
C GLY A 78 -4.85 9.77 10.39
N LEU A 79 -4.05 10.74 10.83
CA LEU A 79 -3.93 12.05 10.18
C LEU A 79 -3.33 11.93 8.78
N TYR A 80 -2.22 11.19 8.64
CA TYR A 80 -1.56 10.99 7.35
C TYR A 80 -2.45 10.24 6.37
N VAL A 81 -3.08 9.15 6.82
CA VAL A 81 -3.99 8.32 6.02
C VAL A 81 -5.22 9.10 5.59
N SER A 82 -5.75 10.03 6.42
CA SER A 82 -6.85 10.91 6.01
C SER A 82 -6.49 11.71 4.75
N GLY A 83 -5.33 12.38 4.80
CA GLY A 83 -4.86 13.19 3.70
C GLY A 83 -4.55 12.36 2.45
N THR A 84 -3.78 11.27 2.59
CA THR A 84 -3.38 10.44 1.45
C THR A 84 -4.57 9.72 0.82
N THR A 85 -5.55 9.26 1.61
CA THR A 85 -6.79 8.67 1.10
C THR A 85 -7.60 9.71 0.32
N ALA A 86 -7.74 10.93 0.84
CA ALA A 86 -8.42 12.00 0.14
C ALA A 86 -7.72 12.34 -1.19
N LYS A 87 -6.39 12.42 -1.17
CA LYS A 87 -5.57 12.65 -2.37
C LYS A 87 -5.78 11.56 -3.43
N ALA A 88 -5.74 10.29 -3.03
CA ALA A 88 -5.96 9.15 -3.92
C ALA A 88 -7.39 9.14 -4.50
N LEU A 89 -8.39 9.43 -3.66
CA LEU A 89 -9.78 9.54 -4.11
C LEU A 89 -9.98 10.71 -5.08
N THR A 90 -9.31 11.84 -4.84
CA THR A 90 -9.33 13.01 -5.73
C THR A 90 -8.77 12.67 -7.11
N GLY A 91 -7.63 11.96 -7.18
CA GLY A 91 -7.09 11.48 -8.46
C GLY A 91 -8.11 10.63 -9.22
N SER A 92 -8.68 9.62 -8.56
CA SER A 92 -9.73 8.76 -9.13
C SER A 92 -10.99 9.53 -9.56
N MET A 93 -11.34 10.60 -8.85
CA MET A 93 -12.51 11.43 -9.14
C MET A 93 -12.25 12.40 -10.30
N ASN A 94 -11.04 12.93 -10.41
CA ASN A 94 -10.65 13.85 -11.48
C ASN A 94 -10.73 13.23 -12.87
N HIS A 95 -10.56 11.91 -12.99
CA HIS A 95 -10.76 11.21 -14.27
C HIS A 95 -12.25 11.13 -14.67
N ARG A 96 -13.17 11.34 -13.72
CA ARG A 96 -14.62 11.22 -13.92
C ARG A 96 -15.31 12.57 -14.11
N ILE A 97 -14.64 13.66 -13.76
CA ILE A 97 -15.14 15.03 -13.95
C ILE A 97 -15.01 15.42 -15.41
N LYS A 98 -16.12 15.86 -16.02
CA LYS A 98 -16.17 16.29 -17.42
C LYS A 98 -15.93 17.80 -17.55
N GLY A 99 -15.44 18.23 -18.71
CA GLY A 99 -15.38 19.66 -19.07
C GLY A 99 -14.10 20.39 -18.63
N GLY A 100 -12.96 19.70 -18.54
CA GLY A 100 -11.65 20.33 -18.26
C GLY A 100 -11.46 20.85 -16.83
N LYS A 101 -12.45 20.63 -15.95
CA LYS A 101 -12.37 20.96 -14.53
C LYS A 101 -11.62 19.88 -13.77
N PHE A 102 -10.90 20.27 -12.73
CA PHE A 102 -10.22 19.34 -11.84
C PHE A 102 -10.27 19.86 -10.40
N ILE A 103 -10.24 18.94 -9.46
CA ILE A 103 -10.12 19.18 -8.03
C ILE A 103 -8.63 19.20 -7.69
N ASN A 104 -8.21 20.19 -6.90
CA ASN A 104 -6.86 20.28 -6.37
C ASN A 104 -6.64 19.21 -5.27
N SER A 105 -5.80 18.21 -5.56
CA SER A 105 -5.51 17.10 -4.65
C SER A 105 -4.89 17.54 -3.32
N THR A 106 -4.03 18.56 -3.33
CA THR A 106 -3.42 19.13 -2.12
C THR A 106 -4.46 19.82 -1.25
N SER A 107 -5.38 20.56 -1.88
CA SER A 107 -6.49 21.22 -1.17
C SER A 107 -7.38 20.19 -0.47
N THR A 108 -7.77 19.11 -1.16
CA THR A 108 -8.54 18.01 -0.55
C THR A 108 -7.79 17.27 0.54
N MET A 109 -6.46 17.11 0.40
CA MET A 109 -5.62 16.48 1.42
C MET A 109 -5.67 17.28 2.72
N MET A 110 -5.46 18.60 2.64
CA MET A 110 -5.50 19.49 3.80
C MET A 110 -6.90 19.56 4.43
N ALA A 111 -7.95 19.68 3.61
CA ALA A 111 -9.32 19.71 4.10
C ALA A 111 -9.71 18.41 4.82
N ALA A 112 -9.31 17.25 4.30
CA ALA A 112 -9.56 15.97 4.94
C ALA A 112 -8.78 15.81 6.26
N MET A 113 -7.54 16.31 6.34
CA MET A 113 -6.79 16.34 7.60
C MET A 113 -7.49 17.22 8.65
N CYS A 114 -7.98 18.40 8.27
CA CYS A 114 -8.78 19.26 9.17
C CYS A 114 -10.10 18.59 9.58
N GLY A 115 -10.82 17.98 8.62
CA GLY A 115 -12.05 17.25 8.90
C GLY A 115 -11.84 16.05 9.83
N PHE A 116 -10.75 15.32 9.64
CA PHE A 116 -10.33 14.24 10.54
C PHE A 116 -10.08 14.75 11.94
N MET A 117 -9.34 15.86 12.09
CA MET A 117 -9.05 16.42 13.41
C MET A 117 -10.33 16.78 14.16
N LEU A 118 -11.35 17.29 13.46
CA LEU A 118 -12.67 17.59 14.04
C LEU A 118 -13.42 16.33 14.47
N LEU A 119 -13.42 15.28 13.65
CA LEU A 119 -14.15 14.04 13.93
C LEU A 119 -13.46 13.17 15.00
N ALA A 120 -12.12 13.15 15.02
CA ALA A 120 -11.36 12.20 15.81
C ALA A 120 -10.84 12.78 17.13
N ILE A 121 -10.36 14.02 17.12
CA ILE A 121 -9.50 14.52 18.20
C ILE A 121 -10.35 15.20 19.28
N GLY A 122 -10.33 14.61 20.47
CA GLY A 122 -10.87 15.23 21.68
C GLY A 122 -9.86 16.13 22.38
N THR A 123 -10.33 16.90 23.36
CA THR A 123 -9.50 17.71 24.24
C THR A 123 -9.71 17.32 25.70
N THR A 124 -8.67 17.48 26.52
CA THR A 124 -8.77 17.40 27.98
C THR A 124 -9.52 18.63 28.51
N LYS A 125 -9.90 18.59 29.79
CA LYS A 125 -10.46 19.76 30.50
C LYS A 125 -9.55 20.99 30.48
N SER A 126 -8.23 20.80 30.34
CA SER A 126 -7.24 21.87 30.22
C SER A 126 -7.03 22.36 28.77
N GLY A 127 -7.77 21.80 27.80
CA GLY A 127 -7.67 22.17 26.38
C GLY A 127 -6.55 21.46 25.61
N ALA A 128 -5.81 20.53 26.24
CA ALA A 128 -4.78 19.76 25.55
C ALA A 128 -5.42 18.70 24.63
N TYR A 129 -4.86 18.49 23.44
CA TYR A 129 -5.34 17.45 22.54
C TYR A 129 -5.08 16.04 23.08
N LEU A 130 -6.05 15.15 22.90
CA LEU A 130 -5.91 13.74 23.21
C LEU A 130 -5.19 13.02 22.06
N GLY A 131 -3.97 12.55 22.33
CA GLY A 131 -3.10 11.90 21.35
C GLY A 131 -3.65 10.59 20.77
N THR A 132 -4.51 9.88 21.50
CA THR A 132 -4.95 8.52 21.15
C THR A 132 -5.55 8.41 19.76
N TYR A 133 -6.46 9.33 19.42
CA TYR A 133 -7.19 9.29 18.15
C TYR A 133 -6.40 9.87 16.96
N PHE A 134 -5.18 10.37 17.14
CA PHE A 134 -4.30 10.71 16.02
C PHE A 134 -3.76 9.46 15.31
N GLY A 135 -3.67 8.35 16.05
CA GLY A 135 -3.10 7.09 15.58
C GLY A 135 -4.12 6.24 14.83
N THR A 136 -3.96 4.93 14.96
CA THR A 136 -4.78 3.96 14.22
C THR A 136 -6.25 3.96 14.64
N GLU A 137 -6.56 4.29 15.89
CA GLU A 137 -7.94 4.43 16.40
C GLU A 137 -8.76 5.52 15.68
N GLY A 138 -8.11 6.51 15.09
CA GLY A 138 -8.77 7.57 14.31
C GLY A 138 -9.06 7.20 12.86
N ILE A 139 -8.56 6.07 12.34
CA ILE A 139 -8.55 5.76 10.90
C ILE A 139 -9.96 5.74 10.29
N LEU A 140 -10.98 5.35 11.04
CA LEU A 140 -12.36 5.43 10.53
C LEU A 140 -12.80 6.88 10.27
N SER A 141 -12.53 7.78 11.23
CA SER A 141 -12.75 9.22 11.05
C SER A 141 -11.97 9.76 9.87
N ALA A 142 -10.78 9.21 9.60
CA ALA A 142 -9.95 9.58 8.45
C ALA A 142 -10.65 9.27 7.12
N PHE A 143 -11.26 8.09 6.99
CA PHE A 143 -12.00 7.73 5.77
C PHE A 143 -13.26 8.56 5.60
N VAL A 144 -14.02 8.79 6.68
CA VAL A 144 -15.23 9.62 6.62
C VAL A 144 -14.87 11.05 6.22
N ALA A 145 -13.83 11.62 6.81
CA ALA A 145 -13.33 12.94 6.44
C ALA A 145 -12.88 12.98 4.98
N ALA A 146 -12.08 12.01 4.52
CA ALA A 146 -11.60 11.93 3.15
C ALA A 146 -12.77 11.83 2.15
N PHE A 147 -13.73 10.95 2.42
CA PHE A 147 -14.88 10.72 1.54
C PHE A 147 -15.81 11.93 1.50
N ALA A 148 -16.16 12.49 2.65
CA ALA A 148 -16.97 13.70 2.73
C ALA A 148 -16.29 14.84 1.97
N THR A 149 -14.98 15.03 2.19
CA THR A 149 -14.19 16.07 1.53
C THR A 149 -14.24 15.95 0.01
N VAL A 150 -13.83 14.82 -0.57
CA VAL A 150 -13.74 14.73 -2.03
C VAL A 150 -15.12 14.79 -2.71
N ASN A 151 -16.15 14.19 -2.12
CA ASN A 151 -17.51 14.28 -2.68
C ASN A 151 -18.07 15.71 -2.65
N ILE A 152 -17.81 16.46 -1.58
CA ILE A 152 -18.23 17.86 -1.47
C ILE A 152 -17.42 18.73 -2.44
N TYR A 153 -16.10 18.56 -2.52
CA TYR A 153 -15.26 19.27 -3.51
C TYR A 153 -15.78 19.06 -4.93
N LYS A 154 -16.10 17.81 -5.31
CA LYS A 154 -16.69 17.48 -6.60
C LYS A 154 -17.97 18.27 -6.86
N PHE A 155 -18.87 18.34 -5.88
CA PHE A 155 -20.14 19.07 -6.00
C PHE A 155 -19.92 20.55 -6.36
N PHE A 156 -18.97 21.22 -5.69
CA PHE A 156 -18.67 22.64 -5.92
C PHE A 156 -17.94 22.87 -7.24
N VAL A 157 -16.93 22.05 -7.56
CA VAL A 157 -16.13 22.17 -8.79
C VAL A 157 -16.98 21.89 -10.03
N GLU A 158 -17.79 20.81 -10.04
CA GLU A 158 -18.64 20.49 -11.19
C GLU A 158 -19.63 21.62 -11.50
N ARG A 159 -20.17 22.29 -10.47
CA ARG A 159 -21.12 23.39 -10.59
C ARG A 159 -20.49 24.77 -10.75
N ASP A 160 -19.16 24.88 -10.77
CA ASP A 160 -18.44 26.17 -10.84
C ASP A 160 -18.80 27.12 -9.67
N ILE A 161 -19.15 26.56 -8.50
CA ILE A 161 -19.46 27.33 -7.28
C ILE A 161 -18.12 27.66 -6.60
N THR A 162 -17.47 28.69 -7.11
CA THR A 162 -16.13 29.12 -6.66
C THR A 162 -16.05 30.64 -6.62
N ILE A 163 -15.05 31.17 -5.90
CA ILE A 163 -14.76 32.60 -5.95
C ILE A 163 -14.01 32.90 -7.24
N LYS A 164 -14.61 33.72 -8.11
CA LYS A 164 -14.05 34.08 -9.42
C LYS A 164 -13.15 35.29 -9.27
N MET A 165 -11.86 35.12 -9.54
CA MET A 165 -10.90 36.22 -9.56
C MET A 165 -10.83 36.89 -10.94
N PRO A 166 -10.54 38.20 -11.01
CA PRO A 166 -10.23 38.91 -12.24
C PRO A 166 -9.05 38.27 -13.01
N LYS A 167 -8.94 38.55 -14.31
CA LYS A 167 -7.91 37.95 -15.19
C LYS A 167 -6.49 38.41 -14.84
N GLU A 168 -6.39 39.55 -14.18
CA GLU A 168 -5.15 40.19 -13.75
C GLU A 168 -4.49 39.45 -12.57
N VAL A 169 -5.22 38.54 -11.91
CA VAL A 169 -4.72 37.79 -10.75
C VAL A 169 -3.96 36.55 -11.21
N PRO A 170 -2.71 36.33 -10.75
CA PRO A 170 -1.94 35.14 -11.07
C PRO A 170 -2.70 33.83 -10.81
N GLY A 171 -2.53 32.85 -11.71
CA GLY A 171 -3.28 31.58 -11.68
C GLY A 171 -3.21 30.84 -10.34
N THR A 172 -2.05 30.81 -9.69
CA THR A 172 -1.86 30.18 -8.37
C THR A 172 -2.71 30.83 -7.28
N ILE A 173 -2.82 32.16 -7.29
CA ILE A 173 -3.65 32.89 -6.32
C ILE A 173 -5.13 32.67 -6.66
N SER A 174 -5.48 32.74 -7.95
CA SER A 174 -6.84 32.47 -8.44
C SER A 174 -7.34 31.10 -7.99
N GLN A 175 -6.50 30.06 -8.07
CA GLN A 175 -6.86 28.71 -7.63
C GLN A 175 -7.12 28.62 -6.13
N ASN A 176 -6.31 29.28 -5.29
CA ASN A 176 -6.53 29.29 -3.84
C ASN A 176 -7.90 29.89 -3.47
N PHE A 177 -8.31 30.99 -4.12
CA PHE A 177 -9.64 31.57 -3.89
C PHE A 177 -10.77 30.69 -4.43
N ARG A 178 -10.56 30.04 -5.58
CA ARG A 178 -11.53 29.08 -6.12
C ARG A 178 -11.80 27.92 -5.17
N ASP A 179 -10.77 27.47 -4.46
CA ASP A 179 -10.82 26.36 -3.52
C ASP A 179 -11.46 26.72 -2.16
N ILE A 180 -11.72 28.00 -1.84
CA ILE A 180 -12.25 28.42 -0.52
C ILE A 180 -13.58 27.75 -0.16
N PHE A 181 -14.60 27.81 -1.04
CA PHE A 181 -15.88 27.14 -0.77
C PHE A 181 -15.74 25.61 -0.78
N PRO A 182 -15.09 25.00 -1.80
CA PRO A 182 -14.78 23.57 -1.78
C PRO A 182 -14.08 23.12 -0.49
N PHE A 183 -13.21 23.94 0.11
CA PHE A 183 -12.51 23.65 1.36
C PHE A 183 -13.39 23.82 2.60
N ALA A 184 -14.09 24.95 2.72
CA ALA A 184 -14.80 25.33 3.93
C ALA A 184 -16.00 24.41 4.23
N PHE A 185 -16.77 24.05 3.21
CA PHE A 185 -17.99 23.26 3.39
C PHE A 185 -17.76 21.83 3.90
N PRO A 186 -16.78 21.04 3.39
CA PRO A 186 -16.51 19.73 3.95
C PRO A 186 -15.94 19.79 5.37
N VAL A 187 -15.10 20.76 5.69
CA VAL A 187 -14.61 20.97 7.06
C VAL A 187 -15.77 21.28 8.00
N LEU A 188 -16.67 22.18 7.60
CA LEU A 188 -17.87 22.50 8.38
C LEU A 188 -18.83 21.31 8.48
N ALA A 189 -18.98 20.52 7.42
CA ALA A 189 -19.78 19.30 7.45
C ALA A 189 -19.23 18.29 8.48
N CYS A 190 -17.91 18.10 8.53
CA CYS A 190 -17.27 17.26 9.54
C CYS A 190 -17.49 17.80 10.95
N ALA A 191 -17.39 19.12 11.16
CA ALA A 191 -17.68 19.75 12.45
C ALA A 191 -19.14 19.51 12.88
N ILE A 192 -20.10 19.65 11.97
CA ILE A 192 -21.52 19.41 12.26
C ILE A 192 -21.75 17.94 12.63
N VAL A 193 -21.14 17.00 11.90
CA VAL A 193 -21.23 15.57 12.20
C VAL A 193 -20.67 15.26 13.59
N ASP A 194 -19.51 15.80 13.95
CA ASP A 194 -18.92 15.62 15.29
C ASP A 194 -19.85 16.14 16.40
N VAL A 195 -20.40 17.36 16.23
CA VAL A 195 -21.34 17.95 17.19
C VAL A 195 -22.58 17.08 17.37
N ILE A 196 -23.16 16.56 16.28
CA ILE A 196 -24.34 15.68 16.33
C ILE A 196 -24.02 14.39 17.09
N VAL A 197 -22.88 13.77 16.83
CA VAL A 197 -22.51 12.52 17.52
C VAL A 197 -22.25 12.74 19.00
N ARG A 198 -21.54 13.81 19.37
CA ARG A 198 -21.33 14.16 20.79
C ARG A 198 -22.64 14.50 21.51
N ALA A 199 -23.58 15.14 20.83
CA ALA A 199 -24.88 15.48 21.40
C ALA A 199 -25.78 14.26 21.62
N THR A 200 -25.70 13.26 20.73
CA THR A 200 -26.58 12.08 20.76
C THR A 200 -26.01 10.89 21.53
N LEU A 201 -24.70 10.64 21.43
CA LEU A 201 -24.03 9.46 21.99
C LEU A 201 -22.98 9.78 23.05
N HIS A 202 -22.70 11.06 23.31
CA HIS A 202 -21.72 11.51 24.33
C HIS A 202 -20.30 10.98 24.15
N VAL A 203 -19.95 10.58 22.92
CA VAL A 203 -18.61 10.10 22.52
C VAL A 203 -18.11 10.86 21.30
N PRO A 204 -16.79 10.94 21.05
CA PRO A 204 -16.26 11.47 19.78
C PRO A 204 -16.67 10.57 18.61
N PHE A 205 -16.69 11.13 17.38
CA PHE A 205 -17.04 10.34 16.19
C PHE A 205 -16.11 9.14 15.97
N SER A 206 -14.83 9.24 16.33
CA SER A 206 -13.89 8.10 16.28
C SER A 206 -14.34 6.90 17.10
N ALA A 207 -15.07 7.10 18.20
CA ALA A 207 -15.60 6.03 19.04
C ALA A 207 -17.01 5.57 18.61
N LEU A 208 -17.62 6.20 17.60
CA LEU A 208 -19.01 5.92 17.17
C LEU A 208 -19.23 4.44 16.88
N ILE A 209 -18.39 3.84 16.04
CA ILE A 209 -18.56 2.44 15.66
C ILE A 209 -18.34 1.54 16.87
N ALA A 210 -17.30 1.80 17.67
CA ALA A 210 -17.03 1.04 18.88
C ALA A 210 -18.26 1.02 19.81
N THR A 211 -18.89 2.18 20.03
CA THR A 211 -20.11 2.29 20.83
C THR A 211 -21.30 1.54 20.23
N LEU A 212 -21.45 1.57 18.89
CA LEU A 212 -22.56 0.88 18.21
C LEU A 212 -22.40 -0.65 18.19
N ILE A 213 -21.17 -1.15 18.10
CA ILE A 213 -20.88 -2.60 18.08
C ILE A 213 -20.71 -3.19 19.49
N GLN A 214 -20.39 -2.37 20.50
CA GLN A 214 -20.20 -2.81 21.88
C GLN A 214 -21.31 -3.75 22.41
N PRO A 215 -22.62 -3.54 22.13
CA PRO A 215 -23.67 -4.45 22.57
C PRO A 215 -23.55 -5.88 22.01
N LEU A 216 -22.90 -6.06 20.85
CA LEU A 216 -22.66 -7.37 20.23
C LEU A 216 -21.67 -8.23 21.03
N PHE A 217 -20.84 -7.58 21.86
CA PHE A 217 -19.79 -8.22 22.65
C PHE A 217 -20.21 -8.55 24.09
N LYS A 218 -21.51 -8.52 24.40
CA LYS A 218 -22.02 -9.11 25.65
C LYS A 218 -21.70 -10.59 25.68
N GLY A 219 -20.90 -11.02 26.66
CA GLY A 219 -20.40 -12.40 26.71
C GLY A 219 -19.27 -12.69 25.71
N ALA A 220 -18.47 -11.68 25.37
CA ALA A 220 -17.33 -11.80 24.45
C ALA A 220 -16.30 -12.87 24.83
N ASP A 221 -16.17 -13.22 26.11
CA ASP A 221 -15.28 -14.29 26.59
C ASP A 221 -15.83 -15.72 26.31
N SER A 222 -16.97 -15.85 25.64
CA SER A 222 -17.47 -17.13 25.15
C SER A 222 -16.76 -17.57 23.86
N TYR A 223 -16.82 -18.86 23.52
CA TYR A 223 -16.29 -19.38 22.25
C TYR A 223 -16.84 -18.62 21.04
N ALA A 224 -18.16 -18.39 21.00
CA ALA A 224 -18.80 -17.64 19.92
C ALA A 224 -18.40 -16.17 19.93
N GLY A 225 -18.24 -15.56 21.11
CA GLY A 225 -17.78 -14.18 21.26
C GLY A 225 -16.37 -13.96 20.72
N LEU A 226 -15.41 -14.80 21.12
CA LEU A 226 -14.04 -14.76 20.62
C LEU A 226 -13.98 -14.99 19.11
N ALA A 227 -14.70 -16.00 18.61
CA ALA A 227 -14.76 -16.28 17.17
C ALA A 227 -15.38 -15.11 16.38
N LEU A 228 -16.35 -14.40 16.95
CA LEU A 228 -16.94 -13.22 16.30
C LEU A 228 -15.96 -12.04 16.28
N ILE A 229 -15.21 -11.82 17.36
CA ILE A 229 -14.16 -10.78 17.42
C ILE A 229 -13.10 -11.06 16.34
N GLU A 230 -12.56 -12.28 16.33
CA GLU A 230 -11.54 -12.71 15.37
C GLU A 230 -12.07 -12.92 13.94
N PHE A 231 -13.38 -12.89 13.75
CA PHE A 231 -13.97 -12.75 12.42
C PHE A 231 -13.96 -11.29 11.97
N LEU A 232 -14.39 -10.36 12.84
CA LEU A 232 -14.55 -8.95 12.50
C LEU A 232 -13.21 -8.27 12.23
N ILE A 233 -12.19 -8.54 13.03
CA ILE A 233 -10.85 -7.95 12.89
C ILE A 233 -10.26 -8.18 11.48
N PRO A 234 -10.03 -9.41 11.00
CA PRO A 234 -9.55 -9.67 9.65
C PRO A 234 -10.55 -9.29 8.57
N MET A 235 -11.87 -9.33 8.84
CA MET A 235 -12.87 -8.87 7.87
C MET A 235 -12.68 -7.39 7.54
N PHE A 236 -12.54 -6.52 8.54
CA PHE A 236 -12.28 -5.10 8.31
C PHE A 236 -10.96 -4.90 7.56
N TRP A 237 -9.90 -5.61 7.96
CA TRP A 237 -8.60 -5.53 7.28
C TRP A 237 -8.67 -5.97 5.83
N PHE A 238 -9.45 -7.01 5.53
CA PHE A 238 -9.66 -7.46 4.16
C PHE A 238 -10.31 -6.39 3.28
N LEU A 239 -11.19 -5.56 3.86
CA LEU A 239 -11.80 -4.39 3.22
C LEU A 239 -10.87 -3.16 3.19
N GLY A 240 -9.64 -3.28 3.69
CA GLY A 240 -8.65 -2.21 3.76
C GLY A 240 -8.78 -1.32 5.00
N ILE A 241 -9.62 -1.67 5.97
CA ILE A 241 -9.83 -0.92 7.21
C ILE A 241 -9.06 -1.59 8.34
N HIS A 242 -8.23 -0.86 9.09
CA HIS A 242 -7.41 -1.45 10.17
C HIS A 242 -8.28 -2.09 11.26
N GLY A 243 -8.40 -3.43 11.23
CA GLY A 243 -9.37 -4.20 12.01
C GLY A 243 -9.28 -4.03 13.52
N PRO A 244 -8.09 -4.19 14.14
CA PRO A 244 -7.94 -4.03 15.59
C PRO A 244 -8.43 -2.67 16.08
N SER A 245 -8.17 -1.61 15.31
CA SER A 245 -8.54 -0.23 15.66
C SER A 245 -10.03 0.07 15.57
N VAL A 246 -10.79 -0.76 14.84
CA VAL A 246 -12.25 -0.63 14.77
C VAL A 246 -12.93 -1.48 15.83
N VAL A 247 -12.39 -2.68 16.07
CA VAL A 247 -13.07 -3.72 16.84
C VAL A 247 -12.69 -3.66 18.32
N LYS A 248 -11.39 -3.62 18.66
CA LYS A 248 -10.92 -3.68 20.06
C LYS A 248 -11.42 -2.55 20.95
N PRO A 249 -11.52 -1.27 20.52
CA PRO A 249 -11.99 -0.19 21.40
C PRO A 249 -13.38 -0.43 22.00
N ALA A 250 -14.21 -1.26 21.38
CA ALA A 250 -15.54 -1.61 21.90
C ALA A 250 -15.51 -2.46 23.18
N PHE A 251 -14.38 -3.14 23.46
CA PHE A 251 -14.23 -4.05 24.60
C PHE A 251 -12.83 -3.98 25.25
N GLU A 252 -12.05 -2.94 24.96
CA GLU A 252 -10.69 -2.75 25.49
C GLU A 252 -10.65 -2.79 27.03
N ALA A 253 -11.61 -2.14 27.69
CA ALA A 253 -11.74 -2.19 29.15
C ALA A 253 -11.89 -3.62 29.69
N ALA A 254 -12.56 -4.51 28.94
CA ALA A 254 -12.69 -5.91 29.30
C ALA A 254 -11.37 -6.67 29.07
N LEU A 255 -10.61 -6.37 28.01
CA LEU A 255 -9.32 -7.01 27.73
C LEU A 255 -8.33 -6.83 28.89
N TYR A 256 -8.09 -5.59 29.29
CA TYR A 256 -7.17 -5.28 30.40
C TYR A 256 -7.74 -5.64 31.78
N GLY A 257 -9.07 -5.51 31.94
CA GLY A 257 -9.76 -5.95 33.15
C GLY A 257 -9.60 -7.45 33.40
N ASN A 258 -9.77 -8.25 32.35
CA ASN A 258 -9.62 -9.70 32.40
C ASN A 258 -8.16 -10.14 32.62
N THR A 259 -7.17 -9.46 32.03
CA THR A 259 -5.75 -9.70 32.35
C THR A 259 -5.50 -9.50 33.85
N THR A 260 -6.01 -8.39 34.39
CA THR A 260 -5.87 -8.07 35.83
C THR A 260 -6.59 -9.11 36.70
N ALA A 261 -7.77 -9.56 36.30
CA ALA A 261 -8.53 -10.60 37.00
C ALA A 261 -7.79 -11.95 37.01
N ASN A 262 -7.22 -12.36 35.88
CA ASN A 262 -6.40 -13.56 35.78
C ASN A 262 -5.18 -13.51 36.71
N LEU A 263 -4.49 -12.37 36.77
CA LEU A 263 -3.36 -12.19 37.67
C LEU A 263 -3.76 -12.25 39.14
N ALA A 264 -4.92 -11.68 39.49
CA ALA A 264 -5.46 -11.73 40.85
C ALA A 264 -5.84 -13.16 41.25
N LEU A 265 -6.49 -13.93 40.35
CA LEU A 265 -6.79 -15.34 40.55
C LEU A 265 -5.50 -16.13 40.80
N PHE A 266 -4.49 -15.95 39.94
CA PHE A 266 -3.20 -16.62 40.08
C PHE A 266 -2.53 -16.33 41.42
N LYS A 267 -2.44 -15.06 41.82
CA LYS A 267 -1.86 -14.65 43.12
C LYS A 267 -2.64 -15.17 44.33
N GLY A 268 -3.95 -15.38 44.18
CA GLY A 268 -4.80 -16.01 45.19
C GLY A 268 -4.69 -17.54 45.24
N GLY A 269 -3.88 -18.17 44.38
CA GLY A 269 -3.79 -19.63 44.28
C GLY A 269 -4.94 -20.28 43.50
N HIS A 270 -5.70 -19.49 42.74
CA HIS A 270 -6.80 -19.95 41.89
C HIS A 270 -6.37 -20.04 40.42
N PHE A 271 -7.13 -20.81 39.63
CA PHE A 271 -6.87 -20.99 38.21
C PHE A 271 -7.27 -19.74 37.40
N PRO A 272 -6.39 -19.17 36.56
CA PRO A 272 -6.74 -18.05 35.67
C PRO A 272 -7.65 -18.53 34.52
N VAL A 273 -8.88 -18.05 34.48
CA VAL A 273 -9.95 -18.60 33.60
C VAL A 273 -10.24 -17.77 32.35
N HIS A 274 -9.90 -16.48 32.34
CA HIS A 274 -10.34 -15.60 31.26
C HIS A 274 -9.48 -15.78 30.02
N ALA A 275 -10.13 -16.03 28.87
CA ALA A 275 -9.47 -16.11 27.57
C ALA A 275 -9.47 -14.74 26.89
N LEU A 276 -10.55 -13.95 27.01
CA LEU A 276 -10.62 -12.61 26.43
C LEU A 276 -9.69 -11.63 27.15
N THR A 277 -8.42 -11.61 26.77
CA THR A 277 -7.41 -10.66 27.23
C THR A 277 -6.65 -10.08 26.05
N GLU A 278 -5.97 -8.95 26.23
CA GLU A 278 -5.22 -8.30 25.15
C GLU A 278 -4.15 -9.23 24.56
N ASN A 279 -3.35 -9.85 25.43
CA ASN A 279 -2.26 -10.73 25.00
C ASN A 279 -2.73 -12.10 24.48
N PHE A 280 -3.92 -12.58 24.88
CA PHE A 280 -4.52 -13.75 24.24
C PHE A 280 -4.87 -13.46 22.79
N LEU A 281 -5.53 -12.33 22.49
CA LEU A 281 -5.81 -11.95 21.11
C LEU A 281 -4.49 -11.76 20.33
N ASN A 282 -3.52 -11.02 20.88
CA ASN A 282 -2.25 -10.76 20.18
C ASN A 282 -1.43 -12.02 19.89
N PHE A 283 -1.32 -12.97 20.83
CA PHE A 283 -0.43 -14.12 20.68
C PHE A 283 -1.13 -15.39 20.17
N VAL A 284 -2.47 -15.43 20.14
CA VAL A 284 -3.26 -16.57 19.66
C VAL A 284 -4.07 -16.21 18.42
N GLY A 285 -4.99 -15.25 18.52
CA GLY A 285 -5.87 -14.85 17.40
C GLY A 285 -5.10 -14.13 16.29
N GLU A 286 -4.27 -13.17 16.66
CA GLU A 286 -3.49 -12.31 15.79
C GLU A 286 -2.03 -12.79 15.70
N LEU A 287 -1.82 -14.12 15.68
CA LEU A 287 -0.48 -14.72 15.64
C LEU A 287 0.29 -14.28 14.39
N GLY A 288 1.32 -13.45 14.60
CA GLY A 288 2.09 -12.83 13.52
C GLY A 288 1.33 -11.72 12.78
N GLY A 289 0.40 -11.06 13.46
CA GLY A 289 -0.43 -9.97 12.97
C GLY A 289 -1.86 -10.42 12.66
N THR A 290 -2.70 -9.50 12.17
CA THR A 290 -4.09 -9.82 11.83
C THR A 290 -4.17 -10.95 10.81
N GLY A 291 -5.06 -11.91 11.04
CA GLY A 291 -5.29 -13.07 10.17
C GLY A 291 -4.44 -14.29 10.49
N ALA A 292 -3.71 -14.28 11.62
CA ALA A 292 -2.80 -15.36 12.00
C ALA A 292 -1.73 -15.64 10.92
N THR A 293 -1.09 -14.57 10.42
CA THR A 293 -0.20 -14.65 9.25
C THR A 293 1.21 -15.16 9.53
N PHE A 294 1.54 -15.55 10.77
CA PHE A 294 2.90 -15.96 11.17
C PHE A 294 3.56 -16.96 10.23
N VAL A 295 2.81 -17.97 9.78
CA VAL A 295 3.32 -19.03 8.90
C VAL A 295 3.39 -18.65 7.42
N VAL A 296 2.69 -17.59 7.00
CA VAL A 296 2.51 -17.25 5.59
C VAL A 296 3.83 -16.88 4.89
N PRO A 297 4.71 -16.04 5.47
CA PRO A 297 6.03 -15.78 4.88
C PRO A 297 6.88 -17.05 4.75
N LEU A 298 6.77 -17.98 5.70
CA LEU A 298 7.48 -19.26 5.66
C LEU A 298 6.95 -20.13 4.51
N ILE A 299 5.62 -20.21 4.35
CA ILE A 299 4.99 -20.89 3.20
C ILE A 299 5.50 -20.28 1.89
N PHE A 300 5.57 -18.96 1.79
CA PHE A 300 6.07 -18.26 0.59
C PHE A 300 7.53 -18.55 0.28
N ILE A 301 8.40 -18.58 1.29
CA ILE A 301 9.84 -18.85 1.10
C ILE A 301 10.07 -20.30 0.69
N PHE A 302 9.47 -21.25 1.43
CA PHE A 302 9.84 -22.66 1.36
C PHE A 302 8.96 -23.50 0.41
N LEU A 303 7.69 -23.12 0.23
CA LEU A 303 6.70 -24.00 -0.43
C LEU A 303 6.15 -23.44 -1.75
N MET A 304 6.27 -22.14 -2.00
CA MET A 304 5.81 -21.50 -3.25
C MET A 304 6.88 -21.54 -4.34
N ARG A 305 6.47 -21.39 -5.60
CA ARG A 305 7.37 -21.41 -6.76
C ARG A 305 7.63 -20.03 -7.35
N SER A 306 6.63 -19.14 -7.31
CA SER A 306 6.69 -17.76 -7.82
C SER A 306 7.88 -17.01 -7.25
N LYS A 307 8.62 -16.33 -8.14
CA LYS A 307 9.71 -15.44 -7.77
C LYS A 307 9.17 -14.29 -6.92
N GLN A 308 8.00 -13.76 -7.26
CA GLN A 308 7.34 -12.68 -6.52
C GLN A 308 6.98 -13.10 -5.09
N LEU A 309 6.29 -14.22 -4.88
CA LEU A 309 5.91 -14.66 -3.53
C LEU A 309 7.13 -14.93 -2.66
N LYS A 310 8.17 -15.57 -3.20
CA LYS A 310 9.43 -15.79 -2.47
C LYS A 310 10.09 -14.49 -2.03
N ALA A 311 10.11 -13.48 -2.90
CA ALA A 311 10.67 -12.17 -2.56
C ALA A 311 9.88 -11.50 -1.42
N ILE A 312 8.55 -11.52 -1.49
CA ILE A 312 7.68 -10.97 -0.45
C ILE A 312 7.85 -11.74 0.87
N GLY A 313 7.90 -13.07 0.83
CA GLY A 313 8.14 -13.90 2.01
C GLY A 313 9.45 -13.52 2.71
N LYS A 314 10.55 -13.37 1.96
CA LYS A 314 11.84 -12.93 2.51
C LYS A 314 11.79 -11.53 3.12
N ALA A 315 11.10 -10.59 2.47
CA ALA A 315 11.00 -9.21 2.94
C ALA A 315 10.08 -9.07 4.18
N SER A 316 9.09 -9.95 4.33
CA SER A 316 8.07 -9.85 5.38
C SER A 316 8.28 -10.77 6.59
N VAL A 317 9.13 -11.80 6.49
CA VAL A 317 9.28 -12.80 7.57
C VAL A 317 9.69 -12.18 8.91
N ILE A 318 10.65 -11.25 8.91
CA ILE A 318 11.11 -10.61 10.15
C ILE A 318 9.98 -9.76 10.75
N PRO A 319 9.41 -8.75 10.05
CA PRO A 319 8.29 -7.97 10.57
C PRO A 319 7.12 -8.82 11.09
N VAL A 320 6.71 -9.85 10.34
CA VAL A 320 5.58 -10.73 10.68
C VAL A 320 5.84 -11.52 11.96
N MET A 321 7.09 -11.96 12.21
CA MET A 321 7.43 -12.64 13.47
C MET A 321 7.18 -11.75 14.70
N PHE A 322 7.24 -10.43 14.55
CA PHE A 322 6.93 -9.45 15.59
C PHE A 322 5.55 -8.80 15.41
N ALA A 323 4.63 -9.53 14.75
CA ALA A 323 3.25 -9.12 14.50
C ALA A 323 3.06 -7.84 13.66
N VAL A 324 4.11 -7.34 13.00
CA VAL A 324 4.04 -6.26 12.00
C VAL A 324 3.87 -6.90 10.63
N ASN A 325 2.63 -7.13 10.20
CA ASN A 325 2.35 -7.88 8.97
C ASN A 325 1.94 -7.03 7.77
N GLU A 326 1.93 -5.70 7.85
CA GLU A 326 1.64 -4.80 6.74
C GLU A 326 2.51 -5.07 5.49
N PRO A 327 3.84 -5.32 5.59
CA PRO A 327 4.64 -5.68 4.41
C PRO A 327 4.08 -6.90 3.66
N LEU A 328 3.51 -7.86 4.39
CA LEU A 328 2.87 -9.03 3.81
C LEU A 328 1.48 -8.69 3.26
N LEU A 329 0.64 -8.00 4.04
CA LEU A 329 -0.74 -7.69 3.67
C LEU A 329 -0.81 -6.87 2.39
N PHE A 330 0.11 -5.92 2.21
CA PHE A 330 0.16 -5.07 1.02
C PHE A 330 1.10 -5.63 -0.06
N GLY A 331 2.19 -6.29 0.31
CA GLY A 331 3.16 -6.84 -0.65
C GLY A 331 2.63 -8.06 -1.41
N ALA A 332 1.93 -8.98 -0.73
CA ALA A 332 1.31 -10.16 -1.32
C ALA A 332 -0.12 -9.95 -1.81
N PRO A 333 -0.49 -8.68 -2.02
CA PRO A 333 -1.81 -8.10 -1.73
C PRO A 333 -2.79 -9.11 -1.14
N ILE A 334 -2.77 -9.32 0.17
CA ILE A 334 -3.81 -10.13 0.86
C ILE A 334 -5.11 -9.33 0.92
N ILE A 335 -5.01 -8.01 1.11
CA ILE A 335 -6.14 -7.07 1.16
C ILE A 335 -6.88 -7.10 -0.18
N LEU A 336 -8.21 -7.23 -0.11
CA LEU A 336 -9.12 -7.34 -1.26
C LEU A 336 -8.80 -8.50 -2.23
N ASN A 337 -7.94 -9.44 -1.85
CA ASN A 337 -7.57 -10.58 -2.70
C ASN A 337 -8.39 -11.82 -2.33
N PRO A 338 -9.27 -12.28 -3.23
CA PRO A 338 -10.22 -13.33 -2.91
C PRO A 338 -9.56 -14.68 -2.61
N TYR A 339 -8.33 -14.93 -3.08
CA TYR A 339 -7.59 -16.14 -2.72
C TYR A 339 -7.33 -16.23 -1.22
N PHE A 340 -7.08 -15.10 -0.57
CA PHE A 340 -6.72 -15.07 0.85
C PHE A 340 -7.89 -14.79 1.78
N PHE A 341 -9.07 -14.41 1.27
CA PHE A 341 -10.21 -14.06 2.12
C PHE A 341 -10.56 -15.14 3.15
N ILE A 342 -10.73 -16.39 2.69
CA ILE A 342 -11.11 -17.51 3.55
C ILE A 342 -10.04 -17.79 4.62
N PRO A 343 -8.77 -18.07 4.27
CA PRO A 343 -7.77 -18.36 5.29
C PRO A 343 -7.51 -17.16 6.20
N PHE A 344 -7.58 -15.93 5.70
CA PHE A 344 -7.35 -14.72 6.49
C PHE A 344 -8.40 -14.49 7.59
N VAL A 345 -9.66 -14.86 7.33
CA VAL A 345 -10.74 -14.71 8.32
C VAL A 345 -10.90 -15.97 9.18
N LEU A 346 -10.76 -17.16 8.60
CA LEU A 346 -11.06 -18.41 9.28
C LEU A 346 -9.96 -18.83 10.28
N THR A 347 -8.69 -18.63 9.93
CA THR A 347 -7.56 -19.05 10.78
C THR A 347 -7.59 -18.42 12.17
N PRO A 348 -7.71 -17.09 12.34
CA PRO A 348 -7.73 -16.47 13.66
C PRO A 348 -8.93 -16.94 14.51
N MET A 349 -10.10 -17.15 13.90
CA MET A 349 -11.27 -17.73 14.57
C MET A 349 -10.96 -19.13 15.14
N ILE A 350 -10.35 -20.00 14.34
CA ILE A 350 -9.97 -21.34 14.79
C ILE A 350 -8.95 -21.25 15.92
N ASN A 351 -7.98 -20.34 15.82
CA ASN A 351 -6.93 -20.19 16.83
C ASN A 351 -7.49 -19.81 18.19
N VAL A 352 -8.41 -18.85 18.27
CA VAL A 352 -9.00 -18.47 19.57
C VAL A 352 -9.93 -19.54 20.15
N LEU A 353 -10.61 -20.32 19.30
CA LEU A 353 -11.41 -21.45 19.77
C LEU A 353 -10.52 -22.54 20.39
N ILE A 354 -9.40 -22.85 19.74
CA ILE A 354 -8.42 -23.83 20.26
C ILE A 354 -7.72 -23.27 21.50
N GLY A 355 -7.31 -22.00 21.49
CA GLY A 355 -6.68 -21.36 22.63
C GLY A 355 -7.58 -21.36 23.87
N LYS A 356 -8.87 -21.05 23.70
CA LYS A 356 -9.85 -21.12 24.79
C LYS A 356 -10.05 -22.56 25.27
N LEU A 357 -10.08 -23.53 24.36
CA LEU A 357 -10.16 -24.95 24.71
C LEU A 357 -8.95 -25.39 25.57
N PHE A 358 -7.75 -24.90 25.26
CA PHE A 358 -6.56 -25.18 26.09
C PHE A 358 -6.71 -24.63 27.51
N ILE A 359 -7.34 -23.46 27.67
CA ILE A 359 -7.63 -22.88 28.99
C ILE A 359 -8.68 -23.72 29.73
N ASP A 360 -9.84 -23.93 29.10
CA ASP A 360 -10.99 -24.54 29.76
C ASP A 360 -10.81 -26.04 30.04
N LEU A 361 -10.18 -26.80 29.12
CA LEU A 361 -10.12 -28.26 29.20
C LEU A 361 -8.73 -28.80 29.53
N LEU A 362 -7.68 -28.14 29.07
CA LEU A 362 -6.30 -28.60 29.25
C LEU A 362 -5.57 -27.90 30.41
N HIS A 363 -6.28 -27.06 31.18
CA HIS A 363 -5.75 -26.36 32.35
C HIS A 363 -4.53 -25.48 32.04
N MET A 364 -4.48 -24.91 30.83
CA MET A 364 -3.54 -23.82 30.53
C MET A 364 -4.03 -22.54 31.21
N ASN A 365 -3.16 -21.82 31.90
CA ASN A 365 -3.53 -20.55 32.50
C ASN A 365 -4.05 -19.58 31.44
N GLY A 366 -5.12 -18.87 31.76
CA GLY A 366 -5.44 -17.62 31.11
C GLY A 366 -4.26 -16.63 31.18
N PHE A 367 -4.14 -15.80 30.15
CA PHE A 367 -3.09 -14.81 29.99
C PHE A 367 -3.23 -13.74 31.08
N MET A 368 -2.16 -13.44 31.81
CA MET A 368 -2.20 -12.68 33.07
C MET A 368 -1.20 -11.53 33.16
N TYR A 369 -0.40 -11.31 32.12
CA TYR A 369 0.53 -10.18 32.06
C TYR A 369 0.15 -9.24 30.91
N ILE A 370 0.64 -8.01 30.97
CA ILE A 370 0.53 -7.05 29.87
C ILE A 370 1.90 -7.01 29.21
N LEU A 371 2.06 -7.85 28.19
CA LEU A 371 3.27 -7.92 27.39
C LEU A 371 3.11 -7.08 26.10
N SER A 372 4.23 -6.62 25.55
CA SER A 372 4.20 -5.93 24.27
C SER A 372 3.67 -6.86 23.18
N TRP A 373 2.69 -6.40 22.39
CA TRP A 373 2.12 -7.15 21.26
C TRP A 373 3.17 -7.53 20.21
N ALA A 374 4.26 -6.76 20.12
CA ALA A 374 5.36 -6.99 19.19
C ALA A 374 6.23 -8.19 19.59
N LEU A 375 6.01 -8.81 20.75
CA LEU A 375 6.70 -10.01 21.18
C LEU A 375 6.35 -11.19 20.25
N PRO A 376 7.31 -11.99 19.74
CA PRO A 376 6.96 -13.14 18.92
C PRO A 376 5.99 -14.08 19.65
N GLY A 377 4.84 -14.32 19.03
CA GLY A 377 3.68 -14.98 19.66
C GLY A 377 4.02 -16.23 20.49
N PRO A 378 4.86 -17.16 20.01
CA PRO A 378 5.25 -18.33 20.79
C PRO A 378 5.98 -18.03 22.09
N ILE A 379 6.83 -17.01 22.10
CA ILE A 379 7.54 -16.54 23.29
C ILE A 379 6.56 -15.79 24.19
N GLY A 380 5.72 -14.94 23.59
CA GLY A 380 4.71 -14.16 24.30
C GLY A 380 3.74 -15.02 25.07
N ALA A 381 3.12 -16.00 24.42
CA ALA A 381 2.19 -16.92 25.08
C ALA A 381 2.86 -17.73 26.21
N PHE A 382 4.11 -18.16 26.02
CA PHE A 382 4.84 -18.88 27.06
C PHE A 382 5.10 -18.03 28.30
N MET A 383 5.55 -16.78 28.10
CA MET A 383 5.77 -15.84 29.21
C MET A 383 4.45 -15.44 29.87
N ASP A 384 3.41 -15.16 29.07
CA ASP A 384 2.14 -14.62 29.56
C ASP A 384 1.35 -15.63 30.41
N THR A 385 1.51 -16.92 30.12
CA THR A 385 0.91 -18.03 30.89
C THR A 385 1.71 -18.43 32.13
N ASN A 386 2.66 -17.59 32.55
CA ASN A 386 3.62 -17.85 33.63
C ASN A 386 4.51 -19.09 33.36
N PHE A 387 5.14 -19.12 32.18
CA PHE A 387 6.10 -20.14 31.76
C PHE A 387 5.55 -21.57 31.78
N GLN A 388 4.25 -21.74 31.52
CA GLN A 388 3.64 -23.07 31.45
C GLN A 388 3.98 -23.76 30.13
N PRO A 389 4.64 -24.94 30.13
CA PRO A 389 5.04 -25.63 28.90
C PRO A 389 3.90 -26.00 27.95
N ILE A 390 2.68 -26.17 28.47
CA ILE A 390 1.51 -26.50 27.65
C ILE A 390 1.17 -25.40 26.63
N SER A 391 1.53 -24.14 26.91
CA SER A 391 1.38 -23.04 25.95
C SER A 391 2.31 -23.19 24.73
N LEU A 392 3.47 -23.86 24.86
CA LEU A 392 4.33 -24.18 23.72
C LEU A 392 3.68 -25.26 22.84
N LEU A 393 2.99 -26.22 23.45
CA LEU A 393 2.21 -27.21 22.71
C LEU A 393 1.07 -26.52 21.94
N LEU A 394 0.37 -25.57 22.55
CA LEU A 394 -0.62 -24.74 21.85
C LEU A 394 0.00 -24.11 20.60
N MET A 395 1.15 -23.45 20.73
CA MET A 395 1.82 -22.78 19.61
C MET A 395 2.17 -23.74 18.49
N VAL A 396 2.68 -24.95 18.80
CA VAL A 396 2.93 -25.97 17.78
C VAL A 396 1.64 -26.38 17.07
N VAL A 397 0.54 -26.59 17.80
CA VAL A 397 -0.77 -26.94 17.22
C VAL A 397 -1.27 -25.83 16.30
N LEU A 398 -1.23 -24.57 16.74
CA LEU A 398 -1.67 -23.43 15.94
C LEU A 398 -0.83 -23.30 14.66
N LEU A 399 0.50 -23.31 14.75
CA LEU A 399 1.38 -23.19 13.58
C LEU A 399 1.15 -24.30 12.54
N VAL A 400 0.88 -25.52 12.99
CA VAL A 400 0.53 -26.63 12.09
C VAL A 400 -0.82 -26.38 11.42
N LEU A 401 -1.84 -26.01 12.18
CA LEU A 401 -3.19 -25.76 11.65
C LEU A 401 -3.22 -24.56 10.71
N ASP A 402 -2.59 -23.45 11.08
CA ASP A 402 -2.44 -22.25 10.25
C ASP A 402 -1.80 -22.62 8.92
N THR A 403 -0.74 -23.46 8.95
CA THR A 403 -0.08 -23.95 7.74
C THR A 403 -1.04 -24.77 6.87
N LEU A 404 -1.82 -25.68 7.47
CA LEU A 404 -2.79 -26.50 6.75
C LEU A 404 -3.93 -25.68 6.14
N ILE A 405 -4.37 -24.63 6.82
CA ILE A 405 -5.43 -23.73 6.34
C ILE A 405 -4.92 -22.86 5.21
N TYR A 406 -3.75 -22.22 5.34
CA TYR A 406 -3.22 -21.28 4.36
C TYR A 406 -2.65 -21.96 3.10
N LEU A 407 -1.96 -23.09 3.25
CA LEU A 407 -1.25 -23.77 2.16
C LEU A 407 -2.08 -23.99 0.88
N PRO A 408 -3.33 -24.50 0.90
CA PRO A 408 -4.09 -24.72 -0.32
C PRO A 408 -4.40 -23.43 -1.08
N PHE A 409 -4.62 -22.31 -0.38
CA PHE A 409 -4.90 -21.01 -0.98
C PHE A 409 -3.63 -20.35 -1.51
N CYS A 410 -2.54 -20.41 -0.74
CA CYS A 410 -1.22 -19.95 -1.18
C CYS A 410 -0.81 -20.65 -2.49
N ARG A 411 -0.97 -21.98 -2.59
CA ARG A 411 -0.66 -22.74 -3.81
C ARG A 411 -1.55 -22.35 -4.99
N ALA A 412 -2.82 -22.07 -4.76
CA ALA A 412 -3.73 -21.64 -5.81
C ALA A 412 -3.31 -20.27 -6.37
N TYR A 413 -2.97 -19.31 -5.49
CA TYR A 413 -2.47 -18.01 -5.91
C TYR A 413 -1.09 -18.10 -6.60
N ASP A 414 -0.18 -18.89 -6.04
CA ASP A 414 1.14 -19.16 -6.60
C ASP A 414 1.07 -19.70 -8.03
N ALA A 415 0.16 -20.65 -8.30
CA ALA A 415 -0.04 -21.18 -9.65
C ALA A 415 -0.38 -20.07 -10.66
N THR A 416 -1.25 -19.12 -10.28
CA THR A 416 -1.58 -17.99 -11.16
C THR A 416 -0.42 -17.03 -11.38
N LEU A 417 0.44 -16.83 -10.37
CA LEU A 417 1.60 -15.97 -10.50
C LEU A 417 2.70 -16.64 -11.31
N VAL A 418 2.95 -17.94 -11.12
CA VAL A 418 3.90 -18.72 -11.92
C VAL A 418 3.48 -18.73 -13.39
N GLU A 419 2.19 -18.85 -13.69
CA GLU A 419 1.71 -18.76 -15.08
C GLU A 419 1.99 -17.38 -15.67
N LYS A 420 1.69 -16.30 -14.93
CA LYS A 420 1.99 -14.93 -15.36
C LYS A 420 3.50 -14.70 -15.54
N GLU A 421 4.32 -15.17 -14.60
CA GLU A 421 5.79 -15.10 -14.69
C GLU A 421 6.29 -15.87 -15.91
N ALA A 422 5.76 -17.06 -16.20
CA ALA A 422 6.12 -17.84 -17.37
C ALA A 422 5.70 -17.15 -18.68
N GLN A 423 4.54 -16.49 -18.72
CA GLN A 423 4.12 -15.70 -19.88
C GLN A 423 5.05 -14.51 -20.12
N VAL A 424 5.51 -13.85 -19.06
CA VAL A 424 6.50 -12.76 -19.14
C VAL A 424 7.86 -13.30 -19.60
N ASP A 425 8.36 -14.36 -18.97
CA ASP A 425 9.64 -15.00 -19.31
C ASP A 425 9.62 -15.54 -20.77
N ALA A 426 8.50 -16.09 -21.24
CA ALA A 426 8.33 -16.56 -22.62
C ALA A 426 8.28 -15.40 -23.64
N GLN A 427 7.64 -14.28 -23.29
CA GLN A 427 7.68 -13.06 -24.09
C GLN A 427 9.11 -12.47 -24.15
N GLU A 428 9.87 -12.57 -23.07
CA GLU A 428 11.28 -12.18 -23.00
C GLU A 428 12.19 -13.08 -23.83
N ALA A 429 12.00 -14.40 -23.76
CA ALA A 429 12.76 -15.38 -24.54
C ALA A 429 12.45 -15.28 -26.04
N ALA A 430 11.17 -15.13 -26.43
CA ALA A 430 10.78 -14.94 -27.83
C ALA A 430 11.32 -13.62 -28.42
N GLY A 431 11.41 -12.56 -27.60
CA GLY A 431 12.06 -11.31 -27.98
C GLY A 431 13.58 -11.44 -28.21
N ALA A 432 14.26 -12.30 -27.44
CA ALA A 432 15.70 -12.55 -27.57
C ALA A 432 16.06 -13.39 -28.81
N VAL A 433 15.23 -14.37 -29.18
CA VAL A 433 15.44 -15.20 -30.38
C VAL A 433 15.22 -14.37 -31.66
N ALA A 434 14.21 -13.49 -31.69
CA ALA A 434 13.94 -12.62 -32.83
C ALA A 434 15.06 -11.59 -33.10
N THR A 435 15.83 -11.20 -32.08
CA THR A 435 16.99 -10.31 -32.23
C THR A 435 18.22 -11.04 -32.77
N ALA A 436 18.38 -12.34 -32.48
CA ALA A 436 19.49 -13.16 -32.99
C ALA A 436 19.32 -13.55 -34.47
N SER A 437 18.08 -13.75 -34.94
CA SER A 437 17.79 -14.13 -36.34
C SER A 437 17.95 -13.00 -37.36
N VAL A 438 18.12 -11.74 -36.93
CA VAL A 438 18.36 -10.59 -37.83
C VAL A 438 19.85 -10.39 -38.12
N THR A 439 20.76 -11.01 -37.35
CA THR A 439 22.22 -10.76 -37.44
C THR A 439 22.97 -11.78 -38.32
N THR A 440 22.31 -12.79 -38.89
CA THR A 440 22.98 -13.89 -39.64
C THR A 440 22.78 -13.87 -41.16
N THR A 441 22.49 -12.73 -41.77
CA THR A 441 22.47 -12.59 -43.24
C THR A 441 23.26 -11.37 -43.67
N THR A 442 24.59 -11.53 -43.73
CA THR A 442 25.50 -10.91 -44.71
C THR A 442 26.92 -11.29 -44.32
N ASP A 443 27.39 -12.43 -44.82
CA ASP A 443 28.80 -12.75 -44.84
C ASP A 443 29.16 -13.18 -46.26
N THR A 444 29.92 -12.34 -46.96
CA THR A 444 30.82 -12.80 -48.03
C THR A 444 32.00 -11.83 -48.14
N PRO A 445 33.24 -12.33 -48.29
CA PRO A 445 34.45 -11.58 -47.92
C PRO A 445 35.22 -11.09 -49.14
N ASN A 446 35.88 -9.93 -49.06
CA ASN A 446 37.18 -9.68 -49.73
C ASN A 446 37.84 -8.34 -49.32
N PRO A 447 39.15 -8.14 -49.60
CA PRO A 447 40.18 -8.11 -48.56
C PRO A 447 40.82 -6.73 -48.35
N VAL A 448 41.53 -6.62 -47.23
CA VAL A 448 42.28 -5.44 -46.78
C VAL A 448 43.59 -5.32 -47.57
N VAL A 449 43.85 -4.12 -48.11
CA VAL A 449 45.19 -3.65 -48.45
C VAL A 449 45.59 -2.55 -47.46
N GLU A 450 46.83 -2.66 -47.05
CA GLU A 450 47.62 -1.92 -46.07
C GLU A 450 47.81 -0.41 -46.29
N ASN A 451 48.08 0.25 -45.15
CA ASN A 451 49.15 1.24 -44.89
C ASN A 451 48.87 2.77 -44.87
N THR A 452 48.97 3.26 -43.62
CA THR A 452 49.85 4.33 -43.07
C THR A 452 49.60 5.84 -43.31
N ASN A 453 49.58 6.51 -42.14
CA ASN A 453 50.26 7.75 -41.74
C ASN A 453 49.64 9.15 -41.96
N GLU A 454 49.54 9.83 -40.79
CA GLU A 454 50.02 11.19 -40.46
C GLU A 454 49.14 12.45 -40.70
N THR A 455 48.72 13.01 -39.55
CA THR A 455 48.80 14.41 -39.05
C THR A 455 48.27 15.65 -39.82
N VAL A 456 47.34 16.33 -39.12
CA VAL A 456 47.33 17.77 -38.70
C VAL A 456 46.76 18.88 -39.63
N GLU A 457 45.80 19.61 -39.01
CA GLU A 457 45.33 21.02 -39.14
C GLU A 457 44.57 21.60 -40.37
N THR A 458 43.31 21.95 -40.07
CA THR A 458 42.51 23.17 -40.36
C THR A 458 42.71 23.98 -41.66
N THR A 459 41.65 24.11 -42.47
CA THR A 459 40.94 25.38 -42.79
C THR A 459 39.75 25.19 -43.75
N ASP A 460 38.77 26.10 -43.64
CA ASP A 460 37.48 26.17 -44.37
C ASP A 460 37.58 26.20 -45.90
N THR A 461 36.71 25.47 -46.62
CA THR A 461 35.60 26.02 -47.45
C THR A 461 34.90 24.92 -48.27
N SER A 462 33.61 25.18 -48.52
CA SER A 462 32.56 24.39 -49.16
C SER A 462 32.90 23.59 -50.43
N ALA A 463 32.44 22.33 -50.48
CA ALA A 463 31.66 21.78 -51.61
C ALA A 463 30.99 20.44 -51.20
N THR A 464 29.73 20.32 -51.59
CA THR A 464 28.73 19.28 -51.33
C THR A 464 29.08 17.88 -51.83
N VAL A 465 28.89 16.85 -51.01
CA VAL A 465 28.33 15.55 -51.44
C VAL A 465 27.40 15.01 -50.34
N ASN A 466 26.16 14.74 -50.74
CA ASN A 466 25.10 14.11 -49.95
C ASN A 466 25.55 12.74 -49.40
N ASP A 467 25.37 12.53 -48.09
CA ASP A 467 24.87 11.25 -47.62
C ASP A 467 23.82 11.50 -46.52
N SER A 468 22.63 11.00 -46.78
CA SER A 468 21.38 11.43 -46.15
C SER A 468 20.79 10.28 -45.36
N SER A 469 20.94 10.27 -44.03
CA SER A 469 19.97 9.60 -43.12
C SER A 469 20.08 9.94 -41.62
N VAL A 470 20.48 11.15 -41.23
CA VAL A 470 20.29 11.62 -39.84
C VAL A 470 19.66 13.01 -39.85
N SER A 471 18.32 13.07 -39.87
CA SER A 471 17.56 14.31 -39.85
C SER A 471 16.48 14.28 -38.78
N GLN A 472 16.82 14.76 -37.58
CA GLN A 472 16.19 15.90 -36.87
C GLN A 472 16.60 15.88 -35.40
N ARG A 473 17.54 16.76 -35.01
CA ARG A 473 17.80 17.05 -33.59
C ARG A 473 16.61 17.79 -32.99
N LEU A 474 16.20 17.43 -31.78
CA LEU A 474 15.12 18.11 -31.06
C LEU A 474 15.52 19.56 -30.71
N ALA A 475 14.62 20.52 -30.92
CA ALA A 475 14.89 21.94 -30.69
C ALA A 475 14.81 22.38 -29.22
N ARG A 476 14.23 21.56 -28.34
CA ARG A 476 14.10 21.81 -26.90
C ARG A 476 14.24 20.50 -26.11
N GLU A 477 14.49 20.62 -24.81
CA GLU A 477 14.49 19.47 -23.89
C GLU A 477 13.10 18.82 -23.82
N VAL A 478 13.04 17.51 -24.08
CA VAL A 478 11.83 16.69 -24.00
C VAL A 478 11.91 15.78 -22.78
N LYS A 479 10.89 15.85 -21.93
CA LYS A 479 10.79 15.03 -20.72
C LYS A 479 9.90 13.83 -20.98
N VAL A 480 10.46 12.63 -20.82
CA VAL A 480 9.78 11.36 -21.07
C VAL A 480 9.56 10.63 -19.74
N LEU A 481 8.31 10.27 -19.44
CA LEU A 481 7.98 9.43 -18.28
C LEU A 481 7.70 8.00 -18.73
N VAL A 482 8.40 7.04 -18.14
CA VAL A 482 8.12 5.61 -18.35
C VAL A 482 7.31 5.08 -17.16
N LEU A 483 6.14 4.50 -17.42
CA LEU A 483 5.24 3.97 -16.38
C LEU A 483 5.13 2.45 -16.44
N CYS A 484 5.32 1.79 -15.31
CA CYS A 484 5.04 0.36 -15.13
C CYS A 484 4.25 0.09 -13.83
N ALA A 485 4.01 -1.18 -13.49
CA ALA A 485 3.22 -1.54 -12.31
C ALA A 485 3.93 -1.23 -10.97
N GLY A 486 5.28 -1.21 -10.93
CA GLY A 486 6.04 -1.12 -9.67
C GLY A 486 7.41 -0.46 -9.77
N GLY A 487 7.62 0.45 -10.72
CA GLY A 487 8.87 1.22 -10.92
C GLY A 487 10.04 0.47 -11.57
N GLY A 488 10.30 -0.80 -11.19
CA GLY A 488 11.52 -1.51 -11.61
C GLY A 488 11.69 -1.68 -13.13
N THR A 489 10.64 -2.08 -13.85
CA THR A 489 10.72 -2.22 -15.32
C THR A 489 10.70 -0.88 -16.06
N SER A 490 10.15 0.19 -15.46
CA SER A 490 10.22 1.54 -16.03
C SER A 490 11.60 2.15 -15.88
N GLU A 491 12.30 1.84 -14.79
CA GLU A 491 13.67 2.29 -14.53
C GLU A 491 14.66 1.76 -15.58
N GLN A 492 14.51 0.52 -16.01
CA GLN A 492 15.35 -0.06 -17.07
C GLN A 492 15.27 0.73 -18.38
N LEU A 493 14.06 1.08 -18.83
CA LEU A 493 13.88 1.83 -20.07
C LEU A 493 14.29 3.30 -19.91
N ALA A 494 13.96 3.92 -18.78
CA ALA A 494 14.38 5.30 -18.50
C ALA A 494 15.90 5.44 -18.47
N ASN A 495 16.61 4.46 -17.90
CA ASN A 495 18.07 4.42 -17.90
C ASN A 495 18.65 4.21 -19.31
N ALA A 496 18.05 3.31 -20.10
CA ALA A 496 18.45 3.11 -21.50
C ALA A 496 18.29 4.39 -22.33
N LEU A 497 17.16 5.09 -22.19
CA LEU A 497 16.90 6.38 -22.83
C LEU A 497 17.88 7.45 -22.38
N THR A 498 18.17 7.55 -21.09
CA THR A 498 19.11 8.54 -20.54
C THR A 498 20.54 8.29 -21.05
N ALA A 499 20.97 7.02 -21.11
CA ALA A 499 22.26 6.65 -21.67
C ALA A 499 22.35 6.98 -23.17
N ALA A 500 21.29 6.72 -23.93
CA ALA A 500 21.22 7.04 -25.36
C ALA A 500 21.24 8.56 -25.60
N ALA A 501 20.40 9.32 -24.89
CA ALA A 501 20.31 10.77 -25.00
C ALA A 501 21.69 11.42 -24.74
N LYS A 502 22.42 10.95 -23.74
CA LYS A 502 23.79 11.40 -23.45
C LYS A 502 24.79 11.02 -24.56
N LYS A 503 24.70 9.81 -25.11
CA LYS A 503 25.59 9.33 -26.17
C LYS A 503 25.40 10.08 -27.50
N TYR A 504 24.16 10.28 -27.90
CA TYR A 504 23.81 10.93 -29.17
C TYR A 504 23.60 12.45 -29.06
N LYS A 505 23.78 13.01 -27.85
CA LYS A 505 23.59 14.45 -27.53
C LYS A 505 22.19 14.97 -27.91
N GLU A 506 21.17 14.15 -27.68
CA GLU A 506 19.78 14.55 -27.83
C GLU A 506 19.25 15.11 -26.50
N PRO A 507 18.49 16.22 -26.51
CA PRO A 507 17.98 16.86 -25.31
C PRO A 507 16.74 16.11 -24.80
N ILE A 508 16.94 14.88 -24.32
CA ILE A 508 15.86 14.04 -23.74
C ILE A 508 16.21 13.70 -22.30
N VAL A 509 15.26 13.94 -21.40
CA VAL A 509 15.35 13.54 -19.99
C VAL A 509 14.29 12.48 -19.72
N ALA A 510 14.72 11.28 -19.35
CA ALA A 510 13.80 10.18 -19.07
C ALA A 510 13.72 9.89 -17.57
N SER A 511 12.50 9.74 -17.06
CA SER A 511 12.21 9.38 -15.67
C SER A 511 11.36 8.11 -15.62
N ALA A 512 11.49 7.35 -14.53
CA ALA A 512 10.66 6.19 -14.26
C ALA A 512 9.59 6.49 -13.22
N GLY A 513 8.45 5.84 -13.34
CA GLY A 513 7.38 5.91 -12.35
C GLY A 513 6.55 4.62 -12.29
N ALA A 514 5.74 4.53 -11.23
CA ALA A 514 4.71 3.50 -11.08
C ALA A 514 3.33 4.08 -11.46
N TYR A 515 2.50 3.26 -12.11
CA TYR A 515 1.11 3.59 -12.34
C TYR A 515 0.38 3.76 -11.00
N GLY A 516 -0.42 4.83 -10.85
CA GLY A 516 -1.03 5.26 -9.59
C GLY A 516 -0.26 6.35 -8.83
N SER A 517 1.06 6.45 -8.99
CA SER A 517 1.89 7.50 -8.34
C SER A 517 2.24 8.67 -9.27
N HIS A 518 1.79 8.60 -10.53
CA HIS A 518 2.22 9.52 -11.59
C HIS A 518 1.36 10.78 -11.70
N HIS A 519 0.17 10.81 -11.10
CA HIS A 519 -0.83 11.88 -11.34
C HIS A 519 -0.29 13.29 -11.09
N ASP A 520 0.51 13.50 -10.04
CA ASP A 520 1.04 14.83 -9.70
C ASP A 520 2.25 15.24 -10.55
N ILE A 521 3.00 14.25 -11.03
CA ILE A 521 4.22 14.49 -11.81
C ILE A 521 3.93 14.54 -13.31
N LEU A 522 2.80 13.99 -13.75
CA LEU A 522 2.39 13.89 -15.14
C LEU A 522 2.49 15.22 -15.91
N PRO A 523 2.07 16.38 -15.35
CA PRO A 523 2.18 17.67 -16.06
C PRO A 523 3.62 18.13 -16.36
N ASN A 524 4.64 17.51 -15.74
CA ASN A 524 6.03 17.87 -15.95
C ASN A 524 6.68 17.15 -17.15
N TYR A 525 5.93 16.32 -17.88
CA TYR A 525 6.44 15.49 -18.97
C TYR A 525 5.74 15.80 -20.29
N ASP A 526 6.47 15.70 -21.40
CA ASP A 526 5.97 15.90 -22.75
C ASP A 526 5.45 14.60 -23.37
N MET A 527 5.96 13.46 -22.91
CA MET A 527 5.59 12.13 -23.41
C MET A 527 5.58 11.08 -22.30
N VAL A 528 4.65 10.14 -22.40
CA VAL A 528 4.56 8.96 -21.52
C VAL A 528 4.66 7.68 -22.33
N ILE A 529 5.55 6.80 -21.90
CA ILE A 529 5.68 5.43 -22.41
C ILE A 529 5.08 4.48 -21.40
N LEU A 530 4.04 3.76 -21.81
CA LEU A 530 3.32 2.80 -20.98
C LEU A 530 3.90 1.40 -21.19
N ALA A 531 4.39 0.80 -20.10
CA ALA A 531 4.91 -0.56 -20.11
C ALA A 531 3.77 -1.59 -20.28
N PRO A 532 4.07 -2.79 -20.81
CA PRO A 532 3.06 -3.79 -21.15
C PRO A 532 2.17 -4.21 -19.96
N GLN A 533 2.73 -4.24 -18.74
CA GLN A 533 2.04 -4.71 -17.54
C GLN A 533 0.87 -3.80 -17.12
N VAL A 534 0.96 -2.52 -17.47
CA VAL A 534 -0.05 -1.49 -17.13
C VAL A 534 -0.84 -1.04 -18.35
N ARG A 535 -0.73 -1.76 -19.47
CA ARG A 535 -1.42 -1.45 -20.72
C ARG A 535 -2.95 -1.52 -20.60
N THR A 536 -3.47 -2.30 -19.65
CA THR A 536 -4.91 -2.33 -19.34
C THR A 536 -5.44 -0.97 -18.88
N TYR A 537 -4.56 -0.06 -18.45
CA TYR A 537 -4.89 1.30 -18.04
C TYR A 537 -4.62 2.35 -19.14
N TYR A 538 -4.39 1.91 -20.38
CA TYR A 538 -4.07 2.81 -21.49
C TYR A 538 -5.18 3.84 -21.73
N ASP A 539 -6.45 3.40 -21.75
CA ASP A 539 -7.58 4.29 -22.02
C ASP A 539 -7.75 5.33 -20.90
N ASP A 540 -7.54 4.92 -19.65
CA ASP A 540 -7.57 5.81 -18.49
C ASP A 540 -6.48 6.88 -18.61
N LEU A 541 -5.24 6.47 -18.83
CA LEU A 541 -4.10 7.37 -18.93
C LEU A 541 -4.18 8.25 -20.18
N LYS A 542 -4.77 7.75 -21.28
CA LYS A 542 -4.96 8.51 -22.51
C LYS A 542 -5.82 9.74 -22.27
N SER A 543 -6.86 9.60 -21.44
CA SER A 543 -7.72 10.72 -21.07
C SER A 543 -6.94 11.82 -20.32
N ASP A 544 -6.00 11.44 -19.45
CA ASP A 544 -5.16 12.38 -18.72
C ASP A 544 -4.12 13.04 -19.60
N THR A 545 -3.44 12.26 -20.45
CA THR A 545 -2.40 12.77 -21.33
C THR A 545 -2.99 13.68 -22.41
N ASP A 546 -4.15 13.32 -22.98
CA ASP A 546 -4.82 14.15 -23.98
C ASP A 546 -5.29 15.50 -23.36
N ARG A 547 -5.73 15.50 -22.10
CA ARG A 547 -6.08 16.74 -21.36
C ARG A 547 -4.88 17.65 -21.14
N LEU A 548 -3.70 17.06 -20.88
CA LEU A 548 -2.47 17.79 -20.59
C LEU A 548 -1.62 18.09 -21.84
N GLY A 549 -2.06 17.65 -23.03
CA GLY A 549 -1.30 17.81 -24.27
C GLY A 549 -0.06 16.90 -24.36
N ILE A 550 -0.03 15.82 -23.58
CA ILE A 550 1.09 14.89 -23.44
C ILE A 550 0.92 13.74 -24.44
N LYS A 551 2.00 13.32 -25.10
CA LYS A 551 1.96 12.18 -26.00
C LYS A 551 1.96 10.86 -25.22
N LEU A 552 0.93 10.03 -25.36
CA LEU A 552 0.90 8.69 -24.77
C LEU A 552 1.18 7.60 -25.79
N VAL A 553 2.15 6.73 -25.50
CA VAL A 553 2.49 5.57 -26.32
C VAL A 553 2.52 4.31 -25.46
N ALA A 554 1.70 3.32 -25.82
CA ALA A 554 1.77 2.00 -25.22
C ALA A 554 2.69 1.09 -26.03
N THR A 555 3.49 0.31 -25.31
CA THR A 555 4.39 -0.67 -25.90
C THR A 555 3.79 -2.08 -25.83
N LYS A 556 4.20 -2.94 -26.76
CA LYS A 556 3.99 -4.40 -26.65
C LYS A 556 5.15 -5.03 -25.89
N GLY A 557 4.95 -6.22 -25.30
CA GLY A 557 6.00 -6.96 -24.56
C GLY A 557 7.35 -6.97 -25.27
N GLN A 558 7.39 -7.57 -26.47
CA GLN A 558 8.60 -7.66 -27.29
C GLN A 558 9.21 -6.29 -27.65
N GLN A 559 8.37 -5.31 -27.95
CA GLN A 559 8.80 -3.95 -28.29
C GLN A 559 9.47 -3.28 -27.09
N TYR A 560 8.87 -3.37 -25.91
CA TYR A 560 9.40 -2.74 -24.69
C TYR A 560 10.76 -3.30 -24.31
N ILE A 561 10.93 -4.62 -24.40
CA ILE A 561 12.21 -5.29 -24.09
C ILE A 561 13.31 -4.91 -25.09
N ALA A 562 12.96 -4.76 -26.37
CA ALA A 562 13.91 -4.28 -27.36
C ALA A 562 14.40 -2.86 -27.02
N LEU A 563 13.48 -1.99 -26.56
CA LEU A 563 13.81 -0.63 -26.14
C LEU A 563 14.66 -0.58 -24.86
N THR A 564 14.48 -1.51 -23.91
CA THR A 564 15.30 -1.53 -22.68
C THR A 564 16.74 -2.01 -22.91
N ARG A 565 16.96 -2.88 -23.91
CA ARG A 565 18.27 -3.49 -24.20
C ARG A 565 19.09 -2.72 -25.24
N ASP A 566 18.44 -1.91 -26.06
CA ASP A 566 19.06 -1.17 -27.16
C ASP A 566 18.77 0.32 -27.00
N PRO A 567 19.70 1.08 -26.38
CA PRO A 567 19.55 2.51 -26.13
C PRO A 567 19.25 3.31 -27.40
N GLU A 568 19.84 2.94 -28.54
CA GLU A 568 19.62 3.65 -29.81
C GLU A 568 18.21 3.41 -30.35
N LYS A 569 17.70 2.18 -30.27
CA LYS A 569 16.28 1.91 -30.59
C LYS A 569 15.32 2.63 -29.65
N ALA A 570 15.66 2.71 -28.36
CA ALA A 570 14.88 3.46 -27.38
C ALA A 570 14.73 4.94 -27.81
N LEU A 571 15.85 5.54 -28.19
CA LEU A 571 15.92 6.92 -28.64
C LEU A 571 15.14 7.14 -29.94
N ASN A 572 15.36 6.30 -30.95
CA ASN A 572 14.65 6.39 -32.23
C ASN A 572 13.15 6.22 -32.06
N PHE A 573 12.71 5.31 -31.19
CA PHE A 573 11.30 5.13 -30.87
C PHE A 573 10.66 6.38 -30.28
N VAL A 574 11.36 7.08 -29.38
CA VAL A 574 10.89 8.36 -28.84
C VAL A 574 10.83 9.41 -29.94
N LEU A 575 11.90 9.58 -30.73
CA LEU A 575 11.95 10.55 -31.82
C LEU A 575 10.86 10.33 -32.86
N GLU A 576 10.60 9.08 -33.26
CA GLU A 576 9.54 8.72 -34.21
C GLU A 576 8.15 9.04 -33.68
N ASN A 577 7.89 8.79 -32.40
CA ASN A 577 6.59 9.05 -31.80
C ASN A 577 6.35 10.53 -31.47
N LEU A 578 7.41 11.34 -31.44
CA LEU A 578 7.35 12.79 -31.31
C LEU A 578 7.20 13.50 -32.66
N LYS A 579 7.45 12.84 -33.81
CA LYS A 579 7.24 13.42 -35.15
C LYS A 579 5.78 13.88 -35.31
N GLY A 580 5.61 15.17 -35.64
CA GLY A 580 4.29 15.79 -35.83
C GLY A 580 3.63 16.31 -34.55
N THR A 581 4.33 16.34 -33.41
CA THR A 581 3.84 16.94 -32.17
C THR A 581 4.16 18.44 -32.18
N ASP A 582 3.14 19.29 -32.16
CA ASP A 582 3.31 20.74 -32.10
C ASP A 582 3.59 21.18 -30.66
N PHE A 583 4.83 21.60 -30.39
CA PHE A 583 5.31 21.96 -29.07
C PHE A 583 5.10 23.45 -28.72
N THR A 584 4.33 24.20 -29.53
CA THR A 584 4.14 25.66 -29.39
C THR A 584 2.98 26.10 -28.49
N LYS A 585 2.39 25.20 -27.69
CA LYS A 585 1.33 25.56 -26.72
C LYS A 585 1.80 25.59 -25.28
#